data_AF-A0A662E0E0-F1
#
_entry.id   AF-A0A662E0E0-F1
#
_cell.length_a   1.000
_cell.length_b   1.000
_cell.length_c   1.000
_cell.angle_alpha   90.00
_cell.angle_beta   90.00
_cell.angle_gamma   90.00
#
_symmetry.space_group_name_H-M   'P 1'
#
loop_
_entity.id
_entity.type
_entity.pdbx_description
1 polymer ?
#
loop_
_entity_poly.entity_id
_entity_poly.type
_entity_poly.pdbx_seq_one_letter_code
_entity_poly.pdbx_strand_id
1 'polypeptide(L)'
;MKSTKENNFSRSLLSTKSRYGLLILFMLVFLVVSFLTRAFLLTSSFHQLDLTVGRFLGIFAIGLFFDIVTALYYCIPLAIFLMLVPDKLLKTRVLRWFVLSTFAFFTYVILFNAAAEYFFFKEFGVRFNFIAVDYLVYTREVVKNIVESYPMTPLLLTILALAIAITLGLRKRIATAISTPGTWKGRLIAGRRI
;
A
#
# COMPACT_ATOMS: atom_id res chain seq x y z
N MET A 1 -9.93 -29.68 22.29
CA MET A 1 -10.91 -28.55 22.24
C MET A 1 -10.31 -27.14 22.18
N LYS A 2 -8.97 -26.96 22.29
CA LYS A 2 -8.28 -25.66 22.18
C LYS A 2 -7.99 -25.22 20.72
N SER A 3 -7.69 -26.19 19.85
CA SER A 3 -7.34 -26.00 18.43
C SER A 3 -8.46 -25.39 17.56
N THR A 4 -9.73 -25.77 17.80
CA THR A 4 -10.88 -25.28 17.00
C THR A 4 -11.20 -23.79 17.23
N LYS A 5 -10.90 -23.25 18.42
CA LYS A 5 -11.12 -21.83 18.74
C LYS A 5 -10.07 -20.89 18.13
N GLU A 6 -8.81 -21.34 18.07
CA GLU A 6 -7.74 -20.55 17.43
C GLU A 6 -7.94 -20.44 15.92
N ASN A 7 -8.36 -21.53 15.25
CA ASN A 7 -8.62 -21.51 13.80
C ASN A 7 -9.77 -20.56 13.41
N ASN A 8 -10.82 -20.48 14.21
CA ASN A 8 -11.93 -19.54 13.98
C ASN A 8 -11.53 -18.08 14.29
N PHE A 9 -10.62 -17.87 15.24
CA PHE A 9 -10.12 -16.53 15.60
C PHE A 9 -9.19 -15.97 14.52
N SER A 10 -8.27 -16.77 13.99
CA SER A 10 -7.39 -16.39 12.88
C SER A 10 -8.17 -16.09 11.60
N ARG A 11 -9.21 -16.89 11.30
CA ARG A 11 -10.14 -16.63 10.18
C ARG A 11 -10.95 -15.33 10.37
N SER A 12 -11.25 -14.95 11.60
CA SER A 12 -11.90 -13.68 11.95
C SER A 12 -10.97 -12.47 11.75
N LEU A 13 -9.69 -12.59 12.11
CA LEU A 13 -8.70 -11.53 11.91
C LEU A 13 -8.38 -11.30 10.43
N LEU A 14 -8.26 -12.38 9.65
CA LEU A 14 -8.06 -12.36 8.20
C LEU A 14 -9.35 -12.04 7.41
N SER A 15 -10.47 -11.83 8.09
CA SER A 15 -11.73 -11.46 7.45
C SER A 15 -11.78 -9.96 7.18
N THR A 16 -12.19 -9.60 5.97
CA THR A 16 -12.58 -8.21 5.62
C THR A 16 -13.79 -7.71 6.43
N LYS A 17 -14.43 -8.59 7.21
CA LYS A 17 -15.50 -8.27 8.16
C LYS A 17 -14.99 -7.94 9.57
N SER A 18 -13.70 -7.66 9.77
CA SER A 18 -13.16 -7.17 11.05
C SER A 18 -12.59 -5.76 10.91
N ARG A 19 -12.33 -5.08 12.04
CA ARG A 19 -11.65 -3.76 12.08
C ARG A 19 -10.30 -3.76 11.35
N TYR A 20 -9.59 -4.89 11.39
CA TYR A 20 -8.33 -5.10 10.68
C TYR A 20 -8.52 -5.39 9.19
N GLY A 21 -9.77 -5.57 8.73
CA GLY A 21 -10.12 -5.62 7.32
C GLY A 21 -9.67 -4.38 6.54
N LEU A 22 -9.50 -3.23 7.21
CA LEU A 22 -8.91 -2.03 6.59
C LEU A 22 -7.45 -2.25 6.20
N LEU A 23 -6.67 -2.94 7.06
CA LEU A 23 -5.27 -3.29 6.75
C LEU A 23 -5.21 -4.24 5.56
N ILE A 24 -6.12 -5.23 5.52
CA ILE A 24 -6.19 -6.19 4.40
C ILE A 24 -6.54 -5.47 3.08
N LEU A 25 -7.53 -4.58 3.11
CA LEU A 25 -7.88 -3.78 1.92
C LEU A 25 -6.70 -2.93 1.45
N PHE A 26 -5.98 -2.30 2.38
CA PHE A 26 -4.80 -1.52 2.07
C PHE A 26 -3.68 -2.38 1.47
N MET A 27 -3.36 -3.52 2.08
CA MET A 27 -2.38 -4.47 1.55
C MET A 27 -2.77 -4.96 0.16
N LEU A 28 -4.05 -5.26 -0.09
CA LEU A 28 -4.51 -5.68 -1.42
C LEU A 28 -4.31 -4.58 -2.46
N VAL A 29 -4.65 -3.32 -2.15
CA VAL A 29 -4.38 -2.19 -3.05
C VAL A 29 -2.89 -2.07 -3.33
N PHE A 30 -2.04 -2.12 -2.30
CA PHE A 30 -0.59 -2.06 -2.43
C PHE A 30 -0.05 -3.18 -3.32
N LEU A 31 -0.45 -4.43 -3.07
CA LEU A 31 0.01 -5.61 -3.82
C LEU A 31 -0.46 -5.57 -5.27
N VAL A 32 -1.70 -5.15 -5.53
CA VAL A 32 -2.21 -4.99 -6.90
C VAL A 32 -1.41 -3.93 -7.65
N VAL A 33 -1.20 -2.76 -7.05
CA VAL A 33 -0.42 -1.70 -7.71
C VAL A 33 1.02 -2.16 -7.94
N SER A 34 1.68 -2.76 -6.94
CA SER A 34 3.07 -3.24 -7.06
C SER A 34 3.22 -4.34 -8.12
N PHE A 35 2.25 -5.25 -8.20
CA PHE A 35 2.22 -6.30 -9.21
C PHE A 35 2.03 -5.70 -10.61
N LEU A 36 1.10 -4.76 -10.77
CA LEU A 36 0.86 -4.08 -12.06
C LEU A 36 2.09 -3.28 -12.50
N THR A 37 2.73 -2.54 -11.60
CA THR A 37 3.98 -1.83 -11.88
C THR A 37 5.05 -2.81 -12.35
N ARG A 38 5.26 -3.92 -11.64
CA ARG A 38 6.24 -4.93 -12.04
C ARG A 38 5.93 -5.53 -13.41
N ALA A 39 4.68 -5.89 -13.67
CA ALA A 39 4.27 -6.44 -14.96
C ALA A 39 4.53 -5.44 -16.08
N PHE A 40 4.19 -4.16 -15.86
CA PHE A 40 4.40 -3.09 -16.82
C PHE A 40 5.89 -2.82 -17.10
N LEU A 41 6.73 -2.81 -16.06
CA LEU A 41 8.18 -2.65 -16.21
C LEU A 41 8.78 -3.83 -17.00
N LEU A 42 8.36 -5.06 -16.69
CA LEU A 42 8.82 -6.25 -17.38
C LEU A 42 8.48 -6.21 -18.88
N THR A 43 7.28 -5.78 -19.25
CA THR A 43 6.90 -5.64 -20.66
C THR A 43 7.68 -4.53 -21.35
N SER A 44 8.00 -3.45 -20.62
CA SER A 44 8.73 -2.30 -21.17
C SER A 44 10.20 -2.61 -21.46
N SER A 45 10.81 -3.55 -20.72
CA SER A 45 12.21 -3.96 -20.89
C SER A 45 12.37 -5.38 -21.45
N PHE A 46 11.31 -5.98 -22.01
CA PHE A 46 11.32 -7.40 -22.42
C PHE A 46 12.46 -7.71 -23.40
N HIS A 47 12.75 -6.81 -24.33
CA HIS A 47 13.81 -6.97 -25.34
C HIS A 47 15.23 -6.84 -24.78
N GLN A 48 15.39 -6.27 -23.59
CA GLN A 48 16.69 -6.06 -22.94
C GLN A 48 17.01 -7.17 -21.93
N LEU A 49 16.09 -8.10 -21.72
CA LEU A 49 16.19 -9.13 -20.69
C LEU A 49 16.34 -10.52 -21.32
N ASP A 50 17.42 -11.22 -20.95
CA ASP A 50 17.55 -12.66 -21.19
C ASP A 50 16.61 -13.42 -20.24
N LEU A 51 15.34 -13.52 -20.63
CA LEU A 51 14.29 -14.14 -19.83
C LEU A 51 14.28 -15.66 -19.97
N THR A 52 14.83 -16.33 -18.97
CA THR A 52 14.57 -17.76 -18.73
C THR A 52 13.32 -17.92 -17.86
N VAL A 53 12.63 -19.06 -17.96
CA VAL A 53 11.47 -19.41 -17.10
C VAL A 53 11.79 -19.20 -15.61
N GLY A 54 12.98 -19.60 -15.15
CA GLY A 54 13.42 -19.40 -13.77
C GLY A 54 13.55 -17.93 -13.37
N ARG A 55 14.07 -17.06 -14.25
CA ARG A 55 14.18 -15.61 -13.99
C ARG A 55 12.81 -14.96 -13.97
N PHE A 56 11.93 -15.32 -14.89
CA PHE A 56 10.55 -14.84 -14.91
C PHE A 56 9.82 -15.17 -13.60
N LEU A 57 9.86 -16.44 -13.15
CA LEU A 57 9.28 -16.83 -11.88
C LEU A 57 9.95 -16.13 -10.69
N GLY A 58 11.28 -15.96 -10.72
CA GLY A 58 12.03 -15.24 -9.71
C GLY A 58 11.58 -13.77 -9.55
N ILE A 59 11.40 -13.05 -10.67
CA ILE A 59 10.94 -11.65 -10.68
C ILE A 59 9.62 -11.51 -9.93
N PHE A 60 8.67 -12.41 -10.16
CA PHE A 60 7.36 -12.35 -9.50
C PHE A 60 7.38 -12.91 -8.07
N ALA A 61 8.06 -14.03 -7.81
CA ALA A 61 8.08 -14.65 -6.48
C ALA A 61 8.87 -13.83 -5.46
N ILE A 62 10.12 -13.48 -5.79
CA ILE A 62 10.97 -12.64 -4.93
C ILE A 62 10.35 -11.25 -4.81
N GLY A 63 9.85 -10.71 -5.93
CA GLY A 63 9.15 -9.43 -5.91
C GLY A 63 7.93 -9.43 -5.00
N LEU A 64 7.08 -10.47 -5.06
CA LEU A 64 5.90 -10.58 -4.20
C LEU A 64 6.29 -10.66 -2.72
N PHE A 65 7.37 -11.37 -2.39
CA PHE A 65 7.90 -11.41 -1.03
C PHE A 65 8.27 -10.01 -0.52
N PHE A 66 9.04 -9.24 -1.31
CA PHE A 66 9.38 -7.86 -0.96
C PHE A 66 8.17 -6.94 -0.89
N ASP A 67 7.18 -7.11 -1.76
CA ASP A 67 5.95 -6.31 -1.70
C ASP A 67 5.17 -6.59 -0.42
N ILE A 68 5.06 -7.86 0.01
CA ILE A 68 4.38 -8.23 1.25
C ILE A 68 5.09 -7.60 2.44
N VAL A 69 6.42 -7.73 2.51
CA VAL A 69 7.23 -7.13 3.57
C VAL A 69 7.02 -5.61 3.61
N THR A 70 7.07 -4.95 2.45
CA THR A 70 6.85 -3.50 2.34
C THR A 70 5.43 -3.12 2.77
N ALA A 71 4.41 -3.82 2.30
CA ALA A 71 3.02 -3.58 2.68
C ALA A 71 2.82 -3.69 4.20
N LEU A 72 3.47 -4.67 4.85
CA LEU A 72 3.44 -4.81 6.30
C LEU A 72 4.05 -3.59 7.00
N TYR A 73 5.19 -3.07 6.53
CA TYR A 73 5.78 -1.84 7.06
C TYR A 73 4.83 -0.64 6.93
N TYR A 74 4.19 -0.45 5.77
CA TYR A 74 3.19 0.60 5.58
C TYR A 74 1.95 0.42 6.45
N CYS A 75 1.59 -0.82 6.81
CA CYS A 75 0.48 -1.09 7.72
C CYS A 75 0.77 -0.73 9.18
N ILE A 76 2.03 -0.59 9.62
CA ILE A 76 2.37 -0.36 11.04
C ILE A 76 1.69 0.90 11.59
N PRO A 77 1.80 2.10 10.98
CA PRO A 77 1.17 3.31 11.51
C PRO A 77 -0.36 3.19 11.55
N LEU A 78 -0.95 2.58 10.53
CA LEU A 78 -2.40 2.36 10.45
C LEU A 78 -2.88 1.35 11.51
N ALA A 79 -2.09 0.31 11.77
CA ALA A 79 -2.37 -0.67 12.81
C ALA A 79 -2.31 -0.05 14.21
N ILE A 80 -1.30 0.79 14.48
CA ILE A 80 -1.18 1.54 15.75
C ILE A 80 -2.38 2.47 15.92
N PHE A 81 -2.73 3.24 14.88
CA PHE A 81 -3.92 4.11 14.90
C PHE A 81 -5.20 3.32 15.19
N LEU A 82 -5.40 2.18 14.51
CA LEU A 82 -6.53 1.30 14.74
C LEU A 82 -6.47 0.59 16.11
N MET A 83 -5.32 0.51 16.77
CA MET A 83 -5.23 -0.06 18.11
C MET A 83 -5.65 0.96 19.18
N LEU A 84 -5.23 2.22 19.01
CA LEU A 84 -5.43 3.29 20.00
C LEU A 84 -6.86 3.86 19.99
N VAL A 85 -7.50 3.93 18.82
CA VAL A 85 -8.80 4.59 18.69
C VAL A 85 -9.93 3.74 19.32
N PRO A 86 -10.76 4.28 20.22
CA PRO A 86 -11.91 3.57 20.77
C PRO A 86 -13.05 3.39 19.74
N ASP A 87 -13.77 2.27 19.82
CA ASP A 87 -14.82 1.91 18.85
C ASP A 87 -15.97 2.94 18.77
N LYS A 88 -16.23 3.69 19.85
CA LYS A 88 -17.23 4.76 19.87
C LYS A 88 -16.86 5.90 18.93
N LEU A 89 -15.57 6.26 18.87
CA LEU A 89 -15.09 7.36 18.02
C LEU A 89 -15.07 6.98 16.54
N LEU A 90 -14.81 5.71 16.20
CA LEU A 90 -14.85 5.21 14.81
C LEU A 90 -16.23 5.30 14.16
N LYS A 91 -17.30 5.39 14.97
CA LYS A 91 -18.67 5.55 14.46
C LYS A 91 -19.02 7.02 14.14
N THR A 92 -18.23 7.98 14.60
CA THR A 92 -18.47 9.41 14.35
C THR A 92 -18.26 9.76 12.88
N ARG A 93 -19.02 10.76 12.38
CA ARG A 93 -18.90 11.23 10.99
C ARG A 93 -17.49 11.76 10.71
N VAL A 94 -16.91 12.49 11.67
CA VAL A 94 -15.56 13.07 11.56
C VAL A 94 -14.51 11.98 11.37
N LEU A 95 -14.50 10.94 12.22
CA LEU A 95 -13.48 9.92 12.13
C LEU A 95 -13.65 9.00 10.91
N ARG A 96 -14.88 8.81 10.43
CA ARG A 96 -15.12 8.12 9.15
C ARG A 96 -14.51 8.86 7.97
N TRP A 97 -14.68 10.18 7.91
CA TRP A 97 -14.02 11.01 6.89
C TRP A 97 -12.51 10.98 7.05
N PHE A 98 -12.00 11.09 8.27
CA PHE A 98 -10.56 10.99 8.54
C PHE A 98 -9.97 9.67 8.03
N VAL A 99 -10.61 8.53 8.30
CA VAL A 99 -10.14 7.23 7.80
C VAL A 99 -10.22 7.16 6.27
N LEU A 100 -11.27 7.69 5.65
CA LEU A 100 -11.41 7.71 4.20
C LEU A 100 -10.33 8.59 3.54
N SER A 101 -10.10 9.79 4.07
CA SER A 101 -9.05 10.70 3.62
C SER A 101 -7.66 10.12 3.82
N THR A 102 -7.42 9.43 4.95
CA THR A 102 -6.16 8.74 5.22
C THR A 102 -5.95 7.60 4.22
N PHE A 103 -6.98 6.79 3.94
CA PHE A 103 -6.91 5.72 2.94
C PHE A 103 -6.63 6.27 1.54
N ALA A 104 -7.29 7.38 1.16
CA ALA A 104 -7.03 8.07 -0.10
C ALA A 104 -5.60 8.60 -0.19
N PHE A 105 -5.10 9.21 0.88
CA PHE A 105 -3.72 9.71 0.97
C PHE A 105 -2.70 8.60 0.79
N PHE A 106 -2.84 7.47 1.49
CA PHE A 106 -1.90 6.37 1.31
C PHE A 106 -2.02 5.72 -0.08
N THR A 107 -3.23 5.63 -0.65
CA THR A 107 -3.43 5.17 -2.03
C THR A 107 -2.73 6.11 -3.02
N TYR A 108 -2.82 7.41 -2.81
CA TYR A 108 -2.10 8.42 -3.58
C TYR A 108 -0.59 8.24 -3.49
N VAL A 109 -0.04 8.03 -2.29
CA VAL A 109 1.41 7.78 -2.09
C VAL A 109 1.87 6.53 -2.83
N ILE A 110 1.09 5.43 -2.79
CA ILE A 110 1.43 4.19 -3.50
C ILE A 110 1.43 4.41 -5.02
N LEU A 111 0.42 5.09 -5.55
CA LEU A 111 0.33 5.38 -6.99
C LEU A 111 1.41 6.36 -7.44
N PHE A 112 1.73 7.36 -6.62
CA PHE A 112 2.85 8.28 -6.85
C PHE A 112 4.17 7.51 -6.89
N ASN A 113 4.40 6.60 -5.96
CA ASN A 113 5.60 5.76 -5.94
C ASN A 113 5.69 4.88 -7.21
N ALA A 114 4.58 4.29 -7.65
CA ALA A 114 4.54 3.53 -8.91
C ALA A 114 4.85 4.40 -10.13
N ALA A 115 4.33 5.62 -10.18
CA ALA A 115 4.63 6.56 -11.26
C ALA A 115 6.10 7.01 -11.24
N ALA A 116 6.62 7.37 -10.06
CA ALA A 116 8.01 7.75 -9.87
C ALA A 116 8.95 6.60 -10.25
N GLU A 117 8.61 5.37 -9.90
CA GLU A 117 9.37 4.17 -10.26
C GLU A 117 9.40 3.96 -11.78
N TYR A 118 8.28 4.21 -12.47
CA TYR A 118 8.25 4.16 -13.93
C TYR A 118 9.23 5.14 -14.57
N PHE A 119 9.21 6.42 -14.15
CA PHE A 119 10.13 7.43 -14.70
C PHE A 119 11.58 7.14 -14.35
N PHE A 120 11.84 6.70 -13.11
CA PHE A 120 13.17 6.29 -12.68
C PHE A 120 13.70 5.10 -13.50
N PHE A 121 12.86 4.08 -13.70
CA PHE A 121 13.22 2.91 -14.49
C PHE A 121 13.48 3.27 -15.96
N LYS A 122 12.70 4.20 -16.52
CA LYS A 122 12.92 4.70 -17.89
C LYS A 122 14.28 5.39 -18.04
N GLU A 123 14.72 6.13 -17.03
CA GLU A 123 15.98 6.88 -17.06
C GLU A 123 17.20 5.98 -16.79
N PHE A 124 17.13 5.11 -15.79
CA PHE A 124 18.29 4.36 -15.30
C PHE A 124 18.28 2.87 -15.68
N GLY A 125 17.19 2.35 -16.25
CA GLY A 125 17.05 0.93 -16.60
C GLY A 125 16.96 -0.02 -15.39
N VAL A 126 16.87 0.53 -14.17
CA VAL A 126 16.83 -0.22 -12.91
C VAL A 126 15.74 0.33 -12.00
N ARG A 127 15.23 -0.51 -11.10
CA ARG A 127 14.29 -0.07 -10.05
C ARG A 127 15.02 0.78 -9.01
N PHE A 128 14.27 1.43 -8.11
CA PHE A 128 14.86 2.22 -7.04
C PHE A 128 15.92 1.45 -6.26
N ASN A 129 17.09 2.09 -6.13
CA ASN A 129 18.27 1.57 -5.44
C ASN A 129 19.06 2.75 -4.83
N PHE A 130 20.32 2.54 -4.46
CA PHE A 130 21.16 3.60 -3.89
C PHE A 130 21.37 4.82 -4.80
N ILE A 131 21.27 4.67 -6.13
CA ILE A 131 21.34 5.80 -7.07
C ILE A 131 20.23 6.80 -6.77
N ALA A 132 19.02 6.34 -6.47
CA ALA A 132 17.92 7.22 -6.11
C ALA A 132 18.23 8.03 -4.83
N VAL A 133 18.94 7.44 -3.88
CA VAL A 133 19.36 8.11 -2.64
C VAL A 133 20.43 9.16 -2.92
N ASP A 134 21.40 8.87 -3.79
CA ASP A 134 22.43 9.84 -4.18
C ASP A 134 21.82 11.08 -4.86
N TYR A 135 20.76 10.89 -5.65
CA TYR A 135 20.00 12.00 -6.24
C TYR A 135 19.26 12.84 -5.20
N LEU A 136 18.83 12.26 -4.08
CA LEU A 136 18.19 13.00 -2.99
C LEU A 136 19.18 13.85 -2.20
N VAL A 137 20.50 13.67 -2.34
CA VAL A 137 21.48 14.61 -1.78
C VAL A 137 21.41 15.95 -2.51
N TYR A 138 21.21 15.93 -3.83
CA TYR A 138 21.09 17.08 -4.72
C TYR A 138 19.62 17.47 -4.97
N THR A 139 18.83 17.56 -3.90
CA THR A 139 17.37 17.76 -3.99
C THR A 139 16.97 18.97 -4.83
N ARG A 140 17.70 20.08 -4.75
CA ARG A 140 17.32 21.33 -5.42
C ARG A 140 17.46 21.20 -6.93
N GLU A 141 18.58 20.66 -7.38
CA GLU A 141 18.88 20.45 -8.79
C GLU A 141 17.93 19.41 -9.39
N VAL A 142 17.76 18.27 -8.70
CA VAL A 142 16.91 17.17 -9.18
C VAL A 142 15.45 17.58 -9.25
N VAL A 143 14.91 18.24 -8.21
CA VAL A 143 13.51 18.71 -8.23
C VAL A 143 13.30 19.74 -9.32
N LYS A 144 14.23 20.68 -9.52
CA LYS A 144 14.13 21.67 -10.59
C LYS A 144 14.11 20.99 -11.97
N ASN A 145 15.01 20.06 -12.22
CA ASN A 145 15.06 19.31 -13.47
C ASN A 145 13.76 18.54 -13.72
N ILE A 146 13.20 17.92 -12.68
CA ILE A 146 11.93 17.18 -12.77
C ILE A 146 10.77 18.11 -13.14
N VAL A 147 10.67 19.27 -12.50
CA VAL A 147 9.60 20.25 -12.75
C VAL A 147 9.70 20.86 -14.15
N GLU A 148 10.92 21.09 -14.65
CA GLU A 148 11.14 21.61 -16.01
C GLU A 148 10.90 20.54 -17.09
N SER A 149 11.21 19.27 -16.82
CA SER A 149 11.16 18.19 -17.82
C SER A 149 9.77 17.56 -17.98
N TYR A 150 8.90 17.66 -16.97
CA TYR A 150 7.63 16.94 -16.96
C TYR A 150 6.47 17.85 -16.53
N PRO A 151 5.26 17.65 -17.10
CA PRO A 151 4.08 18.39 -16.69
C PRO A 151 3.59 17.87 -15.33
N MET A 152 4.18 18.38 -14.25
CA MET A 152 3.93 17.94 -12.88
C MET A 152 2.46 18.07 -12.48
N THR A 153 1.83 19.21 -12.74
CA THR A 153 0.44 19.48 -12.33
C THR A 153 -0.55 18.43 -12.85
N PRO A 154 -0.67 18.15 -14.17
CA PRO A 154 -1.62 17.15 -14.64
C PRO A 154 -1.26 15.74 -14.18
N LEU A 155 0.03 15.43 -14.00
CA LEU A 155 0.48 14.13 -13.48
C LEU A 155 -0.02 13.92 -12.05
N LEU A 156 0.23 14.87 -11.15
CA LEU A 156 -0.21 14.80 -9.76
C LEU A 156 -1.74 14.80 -9.64
N LEU A 157 -2.45 15.58 -10.46
CA LEU A 157 -3.92 15.59 -10.48
C LEU A 157 -4.50 14.26 -10.98
N THR A 158 -3.88 13.62 -11.98
CA THR A 158 -4.31 12.31 -12.47
C THR A 158 -4.15 11.24 -11.38
N ILE A 159 -3.01 11.24 -10.69
CA ILE A 159 -2.76 10.32 -9.57
C ILE A 159 -3.76 10.56 -8.43
N LEU A 160 -4.04 11.83 -8.12
CA LEU A 160 -5.03 12.20 -7.11
C LEU A 160 -6.43 11.72 -7.50
N ALA A 161 -6.85 11.93 -8.75
CA ALA A 161 -8.14 11.49 -9.26
C ALA A 161 -8.28 9.96 -9.18
N LEU A 162 -7.23 9.21 -9.57
CA LEU A 162 -7.20 7.76 -9.46
C LEU A 162 -7.27 7.28 -8.00
N ALA A 163 -6.51 7.91 -7.10
CA ALA A 163 -6.53 7.58 -5.68
C ALA A 163 -7.92 7.80 -5.06
N ILE A 164 -8.58 8.91 -5.41
CA ILE A 164 -9.95 9.20 -5.00
C ILE A 164 -10.92 8.17 -5.59
N ALA A 165 -10.81 7.86 -6.89
CA ALA A 165 -11.67 6.89 -7.56
C ALA A 165 -11.60 5.50 -6.93
N ILE A 166 -10.38 5.00 -6.67
CA ILE A 166 -10.15 3.72 -5.98
C ILE A 166 -10.75 3.75 -4.58
N THR A 167 -10.51 4.82 -3.82
CA THR A 167 -11.02 4.97 -2.46
C THR A 167 -12.55 5.02 -2.42
N LEU A 168 -13.17 5.75 -3.34
CA LEU A 168 -14.62 5.83 -3.47
C LEU A 168 -15.23 4.50 -3.93
N GLY A 169 -14.56 3.76 -4.82
CA GLY A 169 -14.93 2.40 -5.21
C GLY A 169 -14.90 1.42 -4.03
N LEU A 170 -13.94 1.58 -3.12
CA LEU A 170 -13.79 0.76 -1.92
C LEU A 170 -14.57 1.29 -0.70
N ARG A 171 -15.25 2.45 -0.80
CA ARG A 171 -15.90 3.12 0.35
C ARG A 171 -16.82 2.22 1.17
N LYS A 172 -17.58 1.34 0.50
CA LYS A 172 -18.50 0.39 1.17
C LYS A 172 -17.71 -0.64 1.98
N ARG A 173 -16.61 -1.17 1.43
CA ARG A 173 -15.73 -2.15 2.09
C ARG A 173 -15.03 -1.49 3.29
N ILE A 174 -14.54 -0.27 3.11
CA ILE A 174 -13.91 0.55 4.16
C ILE A 174 -14.92 0.82 5.29
N ALA A 175 -16.13 1.26 4.96
CA ALA A 175 -17.18 1.52 5.95
C ALA A 175 -17.56 0.25 6.74
N THR A 176 -17.69 -0.89 6.07
CA THR A 176 -17.96 -2.18 6.73
C THR A 176 -16.82 -2.55 7.70
N ALA A 177 -15.57 -2.44 7.27
CA ALA A 177 -14.41 -2.75 8.12
C ALA A 177 -14.39 -1.90 9.40
N ILE A 178 -14.68 -0.61 9.30
CA ILE A 178 -14.68 0.32 10.46
C ILE A 178 -15.89 0.08 11.38
N SER A 179 -17.01 -0.43 10.84
CA SER A 179 -18.26 -0.59 11.59
C SER A 179 -18.31 -1.85 12.47
N THR A 180 -17.44 -2.85 12.23
CA THR A 180 -17.36 -4.05 13.06
C THR A 180 -16.66 -3.75 14.39
N PRO A 181 -17.30 -3.98 15.55
CA PRO A 181 -16.65 -3.80 16.86
C PRO A 181 -15.43 -4.70 17.03
N GLY A 182 -14.31 -4.13 17.51
CA GLY A 182 -13.14 -4.91 17.89
C GLY A 182 -13.36 -5.57 19.27
N THR A 183 -13.32 -6.90 19.35
CA THR A 183 -13.39 -7.60 20.64
C THR A 183 -12.17 -7.30 21.51
N TRP A 184 -12.36 -7.07 22.81
CA TRP A 184 -11.31 -6.73 23.79
C TRP A 184 -10.14 -7.73 23.81
N LYS A 185 -10.37 -9.02 23.55
CA LYS A 185 -9.30 -10.04 23.42
C LYS A 185 -8.42 -9.81 22.18
N GLY A 186 -8.95 -9.24 21.10
CA GLY A 186 -8.20 -8.83 19.92
C GLY A 186 -7.41 -7.52 20.09
N ARG A 187 -7.64 -6.77 21.19
CA ARG A 187 -6.86 -5.58 21.55
C ARG A 187 -5.57 -5.93 22.30
N LEU A 188 -5.61 -6.99 23.12
CA LEU A 188 -4.49 -7.39 23.98
C LEU A 188 -3.52 -8.37 23.29
N ILE A 189 -3.95 -9.24 22.38
CA ILE A 189 -3.03 -10.21 21.76
C ILE A 189 -1.93 -9.52 20.91
N ALA A 190 -2.18 -8.31 20.40
CA ALA A 190 -1.17 -7.49 19.73
C ALA A 190 -0.33 -6.60 20.68
N GLY A 191 -0.75 -6.45 21.95
CA GLY A 191 -0.13 -5.53 22.93
C GLY A 191 0.36 -6.18 24.23
N ARG A 192 0.31 -7.52 24.36
CA ARG A 192 0.65 -8.25 25.61
C ARG A 192 2.00 -8.98 25.55
N ARG A 193 2.91 -8.53 24.69
CA ARG A 193 4.35 -8.85 24.75
C ARG A 193 5.20 -7.58 24.85
N ILE A 194 4.87 -6.71 25.79
CA ILE A 194 5.82 -5.83 26.48
C ILE A 194 5.44 -5.86 27.95
#